data_AF-G5D4A9-F1
#
_entry.id   AF-G5D4A9-F1
#
_cell.length_a   1.000
_cell.length_b   1.000
_cell.length_c   1.000
_cell.angle_alpha   90.00
_cell.angle_beta   90.00
_cell.angle_gamma   90.00
#
_symmetry.space_group_name_H-M   'P 1'
#
loop_
_entity.id
_entity.type
_entity.pdbx_description
1 polymer ?
#
loop_
_entity_poly.entity_id
_entity_poly.type
_entity_poly.pdbx_seq_one_letter_code
_entity_poly.pdbx_strand_id
1 'polypeptide(L)'
;VKVDMYMNLEGEQKDPVIFSTSFDSKVMTRPDTDSENWTPKMMAVEPTDKQANSKTRRQEMMREAGRGIESAKSYVVDVRVHVPGESESETVLTLAWSESNVESKGRLLGFWRVEMPRSNADYEVCIGSQIMVSPETLLSYDEKMDQKPKMDFNVDIRYGKNCGKGEKIDMNGKLRQSPRLKELVGATSIIKDCVEDMKRGNKILRTCQKAVVLSMLLDEVDISMEVPSDALIALYSQGLFSLSEIDNLDVSLDVSNPKNAGKKK
;
A
#
# COMPACT_ATOMS: atom_id res chain seq x y z
N VAL A 1 -15.68 -13.47 8.07
CA VAL A 1 -16.19 -13.19 9.44
C VAL A 1 -16.89 -11.84 9.41
N LYS A 2 -18.07 -11.70 10.02
CA LYS A 2 -18.78 -10.42 10.11
C LYS A 2 -19.10 -10.13 11.57
N VAL A 3 -18.88 -8.89 12.00
CA VAL A 3 -19.21 -8.40 13.35
C VAL A 3 -20.02 -7.13 13.18
N ASP A 4 -21.19 -7.09 13.80
CA ASP A 4 -22.06 -5.91 13.87
C ASP A 4 -22.11 -5.43 15.33
N MET A 5 -21.82 -4.15 15.55
CA MET A 5 -21.88 -3.47 16.84
C MET A 5 -22.88 -2.32 16.78
N TYR A 6 -23.67 -2.19 17.84
CA TYR A 6 -24.69 -1.16 17.97
C TYR A 6 -24.39 -0.36 19.23
N MET A 7 -24.22 0.96 19.09
CA MET A 7 -23.91 1.85 20.20
C MET A 7 -25.03 2.86 20.38
N ASN A 8 -25.66 2.85 21.55
CA ASN A 8 -26.56 3.91 21.98
C ASN A 8 -25.73 5.01 22.62
N LEU A 9 -25.77 6.23 22.08
CA LEU A 9 -25.18 7.39 22.73
C LEU A 9 -26.23 7.98 23.69
N GLU A 10 -25.87 8.19 24.97
CA GLU A 10 -26.78 8.80 25.94
C GLU A 10 -27.02 10.27 25.58
N GLY A 11 -28.30 10.65 25.44
CA GLY A 11 -28.73 12.01 25.10
C GLY A 11 -29.06 12.20 23.60
N GLU A 12 -30.29 12.64 23.33
CA GLU A 12 -30.88 13.07 22.03
C GLU A 12 -30.85 12.10 20.83
N GLN A 13 -29.97 11.10 20.77
CA GLN A 13 -29.94 10.12 19.67
C GLN A 13 -30.88 8.94 19.98
N LYS A 14 -32.06 8.92 19.33
CA LYS A 14 -33.06 7.85 19.51
C LYS A 14 -32.64 6.51 18.89
N ASP A 15 -31.85 6.55 17.83
CA ASP A 15 -31.42 5.37 17.08
C ASP A 15 -29.93 5.09 17.30
N PRO A 16 -29.51 3.81 17.39
CA PRO A 16 -28.12 3.47 17.63
C PRO A 16 -27.22 3.80 16.44
N VAL A 17 -25.99 4.23 16.72
CA VAL A 17 -24.90 4.20 15.74
C VAL A 17 -24.60 2.74 15.39
N ILE A 18 -24.61 2.43 14.10
CA ILE A 18 -24.37 1.07 13.60
C ILE A 18 -22.96 0.99 13.03
N PHE A 19 -22.15 0.12 13.62
CA PHE A 19 -20.83 -0.24 13.10
C PHE A 19 -20.87 -1.68 12.60
N SER A 20 -20.54 -1.90 11.33
CA SER A 20 -20.40 -3.24 10.76
C SER A 20 -18.99 -3.42 10.24
N THR A 21 -18.37 -4.56 10.53
CA THR A 21 -17.12 -4.96 9.92
C THR A 21 -17.21 -6.36 9.34
N SER A 22 -16.71 -6.54 8.12
CA SER A 22 -16.58 -7.84 7.46
C SER A 22 -15.13 -8.06 7.05
N PHE A 23 -14.65 -9.28 7.27
CA PHE A 23 -13.33 -9.73 6.85
C PHE A 23 -13.47 -11.01 6.03
N ASP A 24 -12.97 -11.00 4.80
CA ASP A 24 -12.94 -12.16 3.92
C ASP A 24 -11.50 -12.41 3.45
N SER A 25 -11.19 -13.67 3.12
CA SER A 25 -9.91 -14.03 2.50
C SER A 25 -10.12 -15.13 1.47
N LYS A 26 -9.25 -15.16 0.45
CA LYS A 26 -9.33 -16.12 -0.65
C LYS A 26 -7.94 -16.41 -1.20
N VAL A 27 -7.63 -17.69 -1.39
CA VAL A 27 -6.49 -18.11 -2.22
C VAL A 27 -6.91 -18.00 -3.68
N MET A 28 -6.13 -17.26 -4.48
CA MET A 28 -6.46 -16.98 -5.86
C MET A 28 -6.16 -18.17 -6.77
N THR A 29 -6.95 -18.29 -7.84
CA THR A 29 -6.80 -19.37 -8.81
C THR A 29 -5.84 -18.95 -9.92
N ARG A 30 -5.20 -19.91 -10.60
CA ARG A 30 -4.26 -19.62 -11.70
C ARG A 30 -4.76 -18.59 -12.73
N PRO A 31 -6.02 -18.64 -13.21
CA PRO A 31 -6.54 -17.64 -14.12
C PRO A 31 -6.56 -16.21 -13.56
N ASP A 32 -6.76 -16.05 -12.24
CA ASP A 32 -6.73 -14.75 -11.58
C ASP A 32 -5.29 -14.24 -11.40
N THR A 33 -4.31 -15.15 -11.26
CA THR A 33 -2.92 -14.84 -10.92
C THR A 33 -1.96 -14.84 -12.11
N ASP A 34 -2.47 -14.92 -13.34
CA ASP A 34 -1.63 -14.97 -14.54
C ASP A 34 -0.74 -13.71 -14.62
N SER A 35 0.58 -13.91 -14.57
CA SER A 35 1.59 -12.85 -14.53
C SER A 35 1.51 -11.88 -15.70
N GLU A 36 0.93 -12.30 -16.84
CA GLU A 36 0.67 -11.41 -17.98
C GLU A 36 -0.30 -10.26 -17.64
N ASN A 37 -1.10 -10.41 -16.58
CA ASN A 37 -1.98 -9.36 -16.08
C ASN A 37 -1.30 -8.35 -15.16
N TRP A 38 -0.03 -8.53 -14.81
CA TRP A 38 0.71 -7.54 -14.02
C TRP A 38 1.08 -6.34 -14.87
N THR A 39 0.50 -5.18 -14.57
CA THR A 39 0.87 -3.92 -15.21
C THR A 39 1.92 -3.18 -14.37
N PRO A 40 2.94 -2.54 -14.97
CA PRO A 40 3.92 -1.75 -14.21
C PRO A 40 3.32 -0.58 -13.44
N LYS A 41 2.17 -0.08 -13.90
CA LYS A 41 1.43 1.02 -13.30
C LYS A 41 0.11 0.51 -12.75
N MET A 42 -0.17 0.83 -11.50
CA MET A 42 -1.43 0.51 -10.83
C MET A 42 -2.46 1.59 -11.12
N MET A 43 -3.71 1.18 -11.25
CA MET A 43 -4.85 2.10 -11.31
C MET A 43 -5.77 1.82 -10.15
N ALA A 44 -6.25 2.86 -9.49
CA ALA A 44 -7.31 2.75 -8.50
C ALA A 44 -8.53 2.10 -9.15
N VAL A 45 -9.11 1.13 -8.44
CA VAL A 45 -10.29 0.40 -8.87
C VAL A 45 -11.52 1.10 -8.28
N GLU A 46 -12.42 1.55 -9.14
CA GLU A 46 -13.77 1.97 -8.72
C GLU A 46 -14.64 0.73 -8.61
N PRO A 47 -15.16 0.38 -7.41
CA PRO A 47 -16.02 -0.78 -7.28
C PRO A 47 -17.33 -0.63 -8.05
N THR A 48 -17.79 -1.72 -8.65
CA THR A 48 -19.09 -1.76 -9.36
C THR A 48 -20.27 -1.60 -8.40
N ASP A 49 -20.15 -2.14 -7.19
CA ASP A 49 -21.14 -2.01 -6.13
C ASP A 49 -20.60 -1.18 -4.96
N LYS A 50 -21.22 -0.02 -4.73
CA LYS A 50 -20.79 0.93 -3.70
C LYS A 50 -21.63 0.85 -2.42
N GLN A 51 -22.65 -0.01 -2.40
CA GLN A 51 -23.58 -0.11 -1.29
C GLN A 51 -22.91 -0.61 -0.01
N ALA A 52 -23.44 -0.20 1.14
CA ALA A 52 -22.99 -0.69 2.43
C ALA A 52 -23.07 -2.23 2.51
N ASN A 53 -22.09 -2.86 3.18
CA ASN A 53 -22.01 -4.32 3.36
C ASN A 53 -21.96 -5.16 2.06
N SER A 54 -21.68 -4.56 0.90
CA SER A 54 -21.66 -5.26 -0.39
C SER A 54 -20.67 -6.44 -0.41
N LYS A 55 -21.21 -7.65 -0.57
CA LYS A 55 -20.40 -8.86 -0.82
C LYS A 55 -19.74 -8.81 -2.20
N THR A 56 -20.42 -8.24 -3.18
CA THR A 56 -19.93 -8.07 -4.55
C THR A 56 -18.65 -7.23 -4.56
N ARG A 57 -18.67 -6.06 -3.91
CA ARG A 57 -17.48 -5.20 -3.77
C ARG A 57 -16.31 -5.93 -3.13
N ARG A 58 -16.55 -6.62 -2.01
CA ARG A 58 -15.49 -7.37 -1.31
C ARG A 58 -14.85 -8.42 -2.21
N GLN A 59 -15.66 -9.16 -2.97
CA GLN A 59 -15.16 -10.18 -3.90
C GLN A 59 -14.42 -9.60 -5.09
N GLU A 60 -14.95 -8.53 -5.68
CA GLU A 60 -14.32 -7.79 -6.78
C GLU A 60 -12.95 -7.24 -6.36
N MET A 61 -12.89 -6.50 -5.25
CA MET A 61 -11.64 -5.90 -4.78
C MET A 61 -10.62 -6.95 -4.35
N MET A 62 -11.01 -8.05 -3.70
CA MET A 62 -10.06 -9.15 -3.43
C MET A 62 -9.47 -9.72 -4.71
N ARG A 63 -10.30 -9.95 -5.73
CA ARG A 63 -9.85 -10.51 -7.01
C ARG A 63 -8.87 -9.58 -7.71
N GLU A 64 -9.19 -8.29 -7.80
CA GLU A 64 -8.30 -7.30 -8.41
C GLU A 64 -7.02 -7.10 -7.60
N ALA A 65 -7.07 -7.22 -6.26
CA ALA A 65 -5.88 -7.19 -5.42
C ALA A 65 -4.92 -8.36 -5.76
N GLY A 66 -5.43 -9.56 -6.04
CA GLY A 66 -4.60 -10.72 -6.37
C GLY A 66 -4.17 -10.82 -7.83
N ARG A 67 -4.67 -9.93 -8.69
CA ARG A 67 -4.58 -10.08 -10.13
C ARG A 67 -3.14 -9.99 -10.66
N GLY A 68 -2.68 -11.04 -11.32
CA GLY A 68 -1.30 -11.11 -11.85
C GLY A 68 -0.20 -11.22 -10.81
N ILE A 69 -0.54 -11.65 -9.59
CA ILE A 69 0.41 -12.05 -8.54
C ILE A 69 0.33 -13.58 -8.39
N GLU A 70 1.40 -14.29 -8.71
CA GLU A 70 1.43 -15.75 -8.70
C GLU A 70 1.15 -16.30 -7.29
N SER A 71 0.27 -17.31 -7.20
CA SER A 71 -0.13 -17.95 -5.94
C SER A 71 -0.59 -16.95 -4.86
N ALA A 72 -1.20 -15.85 -5.27
CA ALA A 72 -1.67 -14.82 -4.36
C ALA A 72 -2.69 -15.35 -3.35
N LYS A 73 -2.57 -14.88 -2.12
CA LYS A 73 -3.63 -14.93 -1.12
C LYS A 73 -4.10 -13.51 -0.85
N SER A 74 -5.39 -13.29 -1.09
CA SER A 74 -6.00 -11.99 -0.95
C SER A 74 -6.90 -11.92 0.27
N TYR A 75 -7.00 -10.72 0.80
CA TYR A 75 -7.78 -10.40 1.98
C TYR A 75 -8.57 -9.12 1.72
N VAL A 76 -9.68 -8.96 2.41
CA VAL A 76 -10.43 -7.72 2.43
C VAL A 76 -11.02 -7.48 3.81
N VAL A 77 -10.93 -6.24 4.25
CA VAL A 77 -11.71 -5.71 5.36
C VAL A 77 -12.67 -4.65 4.82
N ASP A 78 -13.91 -4.71 5.27
CA ASP A 78 -14.99 -3.81 4.88
C ASP A 78 -15.66 -3.29 6.14
N VAL A 79 -15.70 -1.98 6.30
CA VAL A 79 -16.22 -1.29 7.47
C VAL A 79 -17.36 -0.38 7.00
N ARG A 80 -18.46 -0.42 7.73
CA ARG A 80 -19.56 0.52 7.60
C ARG A 80 -19.78 1.21 8.94
N VAL A 81 -19.95 2.52 8.90
CA VAL A 81 -20.44 3.31 10.02
C VAL A 81 -21.68 4.05 9.57
N HIS A 82 -22.80 3.83 10.24
CA HIS A 82 -24.02 4.59 10.03
C HIS A 82 -24.37 5.35 11.30
N VAL A 83 -24.37 6.67 11.18
CA VAL A 83 -24.78 7.59 12.25
C VAL A 83 -26.19 8.07 11.89
N PRO A 84 -27.22 7.78 12.71
CA PRO A 84 -28.58 8.26 12.47
C PRO A 84 -28.80 9.64 13.13
N GLY A 85 -29.97 10.24 12.87
CA GLY A 85 -30.42 11.45 13.54
C GLY A 85 -29.97 12.73 12.84
N GLU A 86 -29.61 13.77 13.61
CA GLU A 86 -29.33 15.09 13.04
C GLU A 86 -28.05 15.16 12.22
N SER A 87 -27.07 14.33 12.58
CA SER A 87 -25.81 14.16 11.87
C SER A 87 -25.83 12.92 10.99
N GLU A 88 -26.96 12.67 10.31
CA GLU A 88 -27.14 11.49 9.49
C GLU A 88 -26.00 11.33 8.48
N SER A 89 -25.31 10.21 8.56
CA SER A 89 -24.22 9.87 7.63
C SER A 89 -24.07 8.37 7.45
N GLU A 90 -23.64 7.97 6.27
CA GLU A 90 -23.17 6.62 5.98
C GLU A 90 -21.74 6.67 5.46
N THR A 91 -20.84 6.02 6.20
CA THR A 91 -19.45 5.84 5.81
C THR A 91 -19.19 4.38 5.47
N VAL A 92 -18.54 4.13 4.34
CA VAL A 92 -18.10 2.82 3.89
C VAL A 92 -16.61 2.88 3.60
N LEU A 93 -15.82 1.98 4.19
CA LEU A 93 -14.39 1.82 3.94
C LEU A 93 -14.08 0.37 3.63
N THR A 94 -13.50 0.10 2.47
CA THR A 94 -13.05 -1.23 2.06
C THR A 94 -11.57 -1.18 1.74
N LEU A 95 -10.78 -2.06 2.35
CA LEU A 95 -9.37 -2.26 2.04
C LEU A 95 -9.17 -3.70 1.63
N ALA A 96 -8.63 -3.94 0.44
CA ALA A 96 -8.28 -5.27 -0.05
C ALA A 96 -6.79 -5.33 -0.38
N TRP A 97 -6.11 -6.39 0.03
CA TRP A 97 -4.68 -6.55 -0.28
C TRP A 97 -4.36 -8.00 -0.64
N SER A 98 -3.23 -8.20 -1.30
CA SER A 98 -2.72 -9.52 -1.64
C SER A 98 -1.24 -9.65 -1.40
N GLU A 99 -0.85 -10.83 -0.95
CA GLU A 99 0.53 -11.25 -0.74
C GLU A 99 0.77 -12.59 -1.44
N SER A 100 2.03 -12.88 -1.73
CA SER A 100 2.46 -14.16 -2.31
C SER A 100 3.65 -14.72 -1.55
N ASN A 101 3.70 -16.05 -1.45
CA ASN A 101 4.83 -16.78 -0.89
C ASN A 101 5.86 -17.19 -1.96
N VAL A 102 5.55 -16.99 -3.25
CA VAL A 102 6.41 -17.41 -4.37
C VAL A 102 6.93 -16.22 -5.19
N GLU A 103 6.23 -15.09 -5.14
CA GLU A 103 6.65 -13.83 -5.76
C GLU A 103 6.74 -12.71 -4.72
N SER A 104 7.71 -11.81 -4.91
CA SER A 104 7.87 -10.64 -4.04
C SER A 104 7.07 -9.43 -4.53
N LYS A 105 5.80 -9.67 -4.88
CA LYS A 105 4.83 -8.66 -5.34
C LYS A 105 3.73 -8.50 -4.32
N GLY A 106 3.21 -7.29 -4.21
CA GLY A 106 2.06 -6.98 -3.36
C GLY A 106 1.18 -5.93 -4.02
N ARG A 107 -0.10 -5.95 -3.66
CA ARG A 107 -1.06 -4.94 -4.10
C ARG A 107 -2.05 -4.64 -2.99
N LEU A 108 -2.39 -3.36 -2.87
CA LEU A 108 -3.38 -2.81 -1.95
C LEU A 108 -4.39 -2.00 -2.76
N LEU A 109 -5.67 -2.21 -2.48
CA LEU A 109 -6.80 -1.47 -3.01
C LEU A 109 -7.59 -0.86 -1.85
N GLY A 110 -8.07 0.36 -2.05
CA GLY A 110 -8.91 1.07 -1.10
C GLY A 110 -10.12 1.68 -1.77
N PHE A 111 -11.26 1.61 -1.10
CA PHE A 111 -12.46 2.36 -1.44
C PHE A 111 -13.01 2.99 -0.17
N TRP A 112 -13.21 4.29 -0.18
CA TRP A 112 -13.84 5.02 0.90
C TRP A 112 -14.95 5.88 0.35
N ARG A 113 -16.11 5.86 0.99
CA ARG A 113 -17.27 6.68 0.65
C ARG A 113 -17.88 7.25 1.91
N VAL A 114 -18.20 8.52 1.87
CA VAL A 114 -19.00 9.20 2.90
C VAL A 114 -20.19 9.84 2.20
N GLU A 115 -21.38 9.54 2.70
CA GLU A 115 -22.64 10.14 2.27
C GLU A 115 -23.24 10.86 3.48
N MET A 116 -23.54 12.15 3.32
CA MET A 116 -24.21 12.98 4.31
C MET A 116 -25.48 13.57 3.68
N PRO A 117 -26.62 12.87 3.76
CA PRO A 117 -27.84 13.22 3.03
C PRO A 117 -28.34 14.63 3.31
N ARG A 118 -28.26 15.08 4.57
CA ARG A 118 -28.78 16.40 5.00
C ARG A 118 -27.98 17.58 4.46
N SER A 119 -26.67 17.42 4.26
CA SER A 119 -25.80 18.44 3.67
C SER A 119 -25.60 18.26 2.16
N ASN A 120 -26.23 17.24 1.55
CA ASN A 120 -26.02 16.84 0.15
C ASN A 120 -24.52 16.71 -0.19
N ALA A 121 -23.75 16.19 0.76
CA ALA A 121 -22.31 16.06 0.65
C ALA A 121 -21.96 14.57 0.49
N ASP A 122 -21.52 14.23 -0.71
CA ASP A 122 -21.04 12.89 -1.05
C ASP A 122 -19.59 12.99 -1.48
N TYR A 123 -18.76 12.13 -0.92
CA TYR A 123 -17.34 12.08 -1.23
C TYR A 123 -16.86 10.65 -1.31
N GLU A 124 -16.06 10.37 -2.33
CA GLU A 124 -15.47 9.07 -2.60
C GLU A 124 -13.96 9.21 -2.77
N VAL A 125 -13.24 8.18 -2.32
CA VAL A 125 -11.81 7.99 -2.56
C VAL A 125 -11.58 6.55 -3.01
N CYS A 126 -10.82 6.38 -4.09
CA CYS A 126 -10.35 5.09 -4.57
C CYS A 126 -8.83 5.09 -4.59
N ILE A 127 -8.22 4.03 -4.07
CA ILE A 127 -6.78 3.88 -3.94
C ILE A 127 -6.39 2.58 -4.63
N GLY A 128 -5.35 2.64 -5.46
CA GLY A 128 -4.64 1.47 -5.96
C GLY A 128 -3.17 1.64 -5.68
N SER A 129 -2.54 0.67 -5.03
CA SER A 129 -1.11 0.66 -4.79
C SER A 129 -0.54 -0.72 -5.10
N GLN A 130 0.67 -0.75 -5.65
CA GLN A 130 1.39 -1.99 -5.83
C GLN A 130 2.86 -1.83 -5.51
N ILE A 131 3.46 -2.92 -5.06
CA ILE A 131 4.88 -3.01 -4.72
C ILE A 131 5.50 -4.21 -5.42
N MET A 132 6.76 -4.07 -5.79
CA MET A 132 7.60 -5.15 -6.28
C MET A 132 8.97 -5.05 -5.63
N VAL A 133 9.35 -6.09 -4.91
CA VAL A 133 10.67 -6.18 -4.28
C VAL A 133 11.59 -6.97 -5.19
N SER A 134 12.79 -6.44 -5.42
CA SER A 134 13.86 -7.15 -6.09
C SER A 134 15.06 -7.28 -5.16
N PRO A 135 15.77 -8.41 -5.17
CA PRO A 135 15.48 -9.60 -5.99
C PRO A 135 14.29 -10.44 -5.46
N GLU A 136 13.59 -11.15 -6.36
CA GLU A 136 12.34 -11.87 -6.02
C GLU A 136 12.54 -13.12 -5.16
N THR A 137 13.71 -13.77 -5.24
CA THR A 137 14.01 -15.02 -4.52
C THR A 137 15.19 -14.87 -3.56
N LEU A 138 15.02 -15.45 -2.38
CA LEU A 138 15.94 -15.39 -1.24
C LEU A 138 16.46 -16.80 -0.88
N LEU A 139 17.01 -17.51 -1.87
CA LEU A 139 17.36 -18.92 -1.72
C LEU A 139 18.75 -19.15 -1.09
N SER A 140 19.68 -18.20 -1.22
CA SER A 140 21.02 -18.31 -0.64
C SER A 140 21.65 -16.92 -0.40
N TYR A 141 22.44 -16.77 0.67
CA TYR A 141 23.10 -15.50 1.00
C TYR A 141 24.30 -15.21 0.07
N ASP A 142 25.01 -16.25 -0.37
CA ASP A 142 26.17 -16.12 -1.27
C ASP A 142 25.82 -15.58 -2.66
N GLU A 143 24.65 -15.93 -3.20
CA GLU A 143 24.17 -15.38 -4.48
C GLU A 143 23.69 -13.91 -4.38
N LYS A 144 23.50 -13.41 -3.15
CA LYS A 144 22.77 -12.17 -2.88
C LYS A 144 23.58 -11.08 -2.19
N MET A 145 24.76 -11.40 -1.64
CA MET A 145 25.64 -10.42 -0.97
C MET A 145 26.01 -9.21 -1.86
N ASP A 146 26.06 -9.42 -3.17
CA ASP A 146 26.35 -8.37 -4.16
C ASP A 146 25.10 -7.73 -4.79
N GLN A 147 23.91 -8.30 -4.55
CA GLN A 147 22.67 -7.75 -5.09
C GLN A 147 22.23 -6.53 -4.27
N LYS A 148 21.76 -5.51 -4.97
CA LYS A 148 21.24 -4.29 -4.35
C LYS A 148 19.74 -4.47 -4.15
N PRO A 149 19.26 -4.66 -2.91
CA PRO A 149 17.83 -4.77 -2.67
C PRO A 149 17.17 -3.46 -3.08
N LYS A 150 16.00 -3.58 -3.71
CA LYS A 150 15.17 -2.44 -4.06
C LYS A 150 13.69 -2.82 -3.93
N MET A 151 12.87 -1.82 -3.67
CA MET A 151 11.42 -1.94 -3.77
C MET A 151 10.93 -0.84 -4.70
N ASP A 152 10.30 -1.21 -5.81
CA ASP A 152 9.60 -0.27 -6.67
C ASP A 152 8.12 -0.24 -6.22
N PHE A 153 7.53 0.95 -6.09
CA PHE A 153 6.12 1.11 -5.75
C PHE A 153 5.42 2.13 -6.63
N ASN A 154 4.13 1.90 -6.86
CA ASN A 154 3.25 2.84 -7.55
C ASN A 154 1.95 2.99 -6.75
N VAL A 155 1.40 4.20 -6.74
CA VAL A 155 0.15 4.54 -6.08
C VAL A 155 -0.68 5.44 -7.00
N ASP A 156 -1.95 5.11 -7.18
CA ASP A 156 -2.99 5.91 -7.83
C ASP A 156 -4.07 6.21 -6.80
N ILE A 157 -4.33 7.48 -6.53
CA ILE A 157 -5.41 7.94 -5.64
C ILE A 157 -6.36 8.77 -6.48
N ARG A 158 -7.65 8.47 -6.42
CA ARG A 158 -8.69 9.25 -7.08
C ARG A 158 -9.75 9.65 -6.08
N TYR A 159 -10.18 10.91 -6.12
CA TYR A 159 -11.12 11.41 -5.13
C TYR A 159 -12.04 12.50 -5.68
N GLY A 160 -13.17 12.68 -5.04
CA GLY A 160 -14.19 13.67 -5.39
C GLY A 160 -15.59 13.12 -5.13
N LYS A 161 -16.62 13.72 -5.72
CA LYS A 161 -17.99 13.21 -5.58
C LYS A 161 -18.15 11.77 -6.12
N ASN A 162 -17.34 11.42 -7.12
CA ASN A 162 -17.21 10.07 -7.63
C ASN A 162 -15.72 9.84 -7.92
N CYS A 163 -15.13 8.77 -7.36
CA CYS A 163 -13.69 8.54 -7.50
C CYS A 163 -13.28 8.18 -8.94
N GLY A 164 -14.18 7.61 -9.75
CA GLY A 164 -13.92 7.25 -11.15
C GLY A 164 -13.75 8.44 -12.09
N LYS A 165 -14.35 9.59 -11.73
CA LYS A 165 -14.29 10.85 -12.50
C LYS A 165 -13.67 12.01 -11.73
N GLY A 166 -13.11 11.72 -10.56
CA GLY A 166 -12.57 12.70 -9.65
C GLY A 166 -11.20 13.24 -10.05
N GLU A 167 -10.63 14.04 -9.15
CA GLU A 167 -9.23 14.42 -9.22
C GLU A 167 -8.35 13.19 -8.97
N LYS A 168 -7.13 13.22 -9.52
CA LYS A 168 -6.20 12.09 -9.52
C LYS A 168 -4.84 12.52 -9.01
N ILE A 169 -4.24 11.71 -8.15
CA ILE A 169 -2.84 11.80 -7.72
C ILE A 169 -2.15 10.50 -8.14
N ASP A 170 -1.07 10.64 -8.90
CA ASP A 170 -0.25 9.53 -9.38
C ASP A 170 1.13 9.63 -8.76
N MET A 171 1.57 8.58 -8.09
CA MET A 171 2.86 8.54 -7.40
C MET A 171 3.63 7.29 -7.78
N ASN A 172 4.90 7.47 -8.05
CA ASN A 172 5.86 6.41 -8.32
C ASN A 172 7.02 6.60 -7.37
N GLY A 173 7.52 5.52 -6.80
CA GLY A 173 8.70 5.62 -5.97
C GLY A 173 9.51 4.35 -5.92
N LYS A 174 10.67 4.50 -5.32
CA LYS A 174 11.65 3.45 -5.22
C LYS A 174 12.39 3.53 -3.90
N LEU A 175 12.43 2.43 -3.16
CA LEU A 175 13.26 2.29 -1.98
C LEU A 175 14.53 1.52 -2.33
N ARG A 176 15.65 1.91 -1.71
CA ARG A 176 16.97 1.30 -1.88
C ARG A 176 17.69 1.23 -0.55
N GLN A 177 18.73 0.40 -0.52
CA GLN A 177 19.69 0.37 0.58
C GLN A 177 20.84 1.34 0.30
N SER A 178 21.09 2.24 1.24
CA SER A 178 22.23 3.16 1.21
C SER A 178 23.55 2.40 1.38
N PRO A 179 24.68 2.93 0.86
CA PRO A 179 26.00 2.38 1.15
C PRO A 179 26.29 2.27 2.65
N ARG A 180 25.84 3.25 3.43
CA ARG A 180 26.03 3.29 4.89
C ARG A 180 25.29 2.14 5.58
N LEU A 181 24.02 1.91 5.24
CA LEU A 181 23.26 0.80 5.81
C LEU A 181 23.86 -0.54 5.40
N LYS A 182 24.33 -0.67 4.16
CA LYS A 182 25.02 -1.87 3.68
C LYS A 182 26.25 -2.20 4.54
N GLU A 183 27.08 -1.21 4.85
CA GLU A 183 28.25 -1.38 5.72
C GLU A 183 27.86 -1.78 7.16
N LEU A 184 26.86 -1.12 7.74
CA LEU A 184 26.37 -1.41 9.09
C LEU A 184 25.81 -2.83 9.21
N VAL A 185 24.97 -3.24 8.24
CA VAL A 185 24.43 -4.61 8.18
C VAL A 185 25.55 -5.63 8.03
N GLY A 186 26.50 -5.37 7.12
CA GLY A 186 27.65 -6.25 6.88
C GLY A 186 28.57 -6.42 8.10
N ALA A 187 28.61 -5.43 9.00
CA ALA A 187 29.42 -5.49 10.21
C ALA A 187 28.81 -6.33 11.36
N THR A 188 27.54 -6.73 11.26
CA THR A 188 26.84 -7.49 12.31
C THR A 188 27.39 -8.90 12.49
N SER A 189 27.30 -9.44 13.71
CA SER A 189 27.70 -10.83 13.98
C SER A 189 26.90 -11.84 13.16
N ILE A 190 25.61 -11.58 12.93
CA ILE A 190 24.74 -12.46 12.13
C ILE A 190 25.27 -12.65 10.70
N ILE A 191 25.70 -11.57 10.05
CA ILE A 191 26.31 -11.65 8.72
C ILE A 191 27.65 -12.38 8.79
N LYS A 192 28.52 -12.02 9.75
CA LYS A 192 29.86 -12.63 9.90
C LYS A 192 29.78 -14.12 10.13
N ASP A 193 28.92 -14.56 11.04
CA ASP A 193 28.70 -15.96 11.39
C ASP A 193 28.17 -16.75 10.17
N CYS A 194 27.23 -16.19 9.41
CA CYS A 194 26.77 -16.82 8.16
C CYS A 194 27.92 -16.96 7.14
N VAL A 195 28.76 -15.92 6.97
CA VAL A 195 29.92 -15.99 6.07
C VAL A 195 30.92 -17.07 6.50
N GLU A 196 31.16 -17.24 7.80
CA GLU A 196 32.00 -18.32 8.33
C GLU A 196 31.38 -19.70 8.13
N ASP A 197 30.09 -19.85 8.39
CA ASP A 197 29.36 -21.10 8.18
C ASP A 197 29.36 -21.51 6.70
N MET A 198 29.18 -20.55 5.79
CA MET A 198 29.27 -20.79 4.36
C MET A 198 30.67 -21.24 3.93
N LYS A 199 31.74 -20.67 4.50
CA LYS A 199 33.13 -21.13 4.25
C LYS A 199 33.34 -22.58 4.69
N ARG A 200 32.59 -23.05 5.68
CA ARG A 200 32.59 -24.45 6.15
C ARG A 200 31.65 -25.36 5.35
N GLY A 201 31.00 -24.85 4.30
CA GLY A 201 30.06 -25.58 3.44
C GLY A 201 28.59 -25.54 3.91
N ASN A 202 28.29 -24.82 4.99
CA ASN A 202 26.95 -24.77 5.58
C ASN A 202 26.17 -23.52 5.12
N LYS A 203 25.42 -23.63 4.01
CA LYS A 203 24.78 -22.47 3.36
C LYS A 203 23.33 -22.16 3.76
N ILE A 204 22.63 -23.08 4.42
CA ILE A 204 21.17 -22.99 4.68
C ILE A 204 20.87 -22.98 6.20
N LEU A 205 21.84 -22.58 7.02
CA LEU A 205 21.60 -22.47 8.46
C LEU A 205 20.66 -21.30 8.77
N ARG A 206 19.93 -21.41 9.90
CA ARG A 206 19.03 -20.36 10.40
C ARG A 206 19.72 -19.00 10.51
N THR A 207 21.02 -18.99 10.82
CA THR A 207 21.85 -17.77 10.84
C THR A 207 21.90 -17.09 9.47
N CYS A 208 22.08 -17.86 8.39
CA CYS A 208 22.06 -17.34 7.04
C CYS A 208 20.67 -16.87 6.59
N GLN A 209 19.58 -17.51 7.04
CA GLN A 209 18.23 -17.00 6.78
C GLN A 209 18.02 -15.61 7.41
N LYS A 210 18.49 -15.41 8.66
CA LYS A 210 18.46 -14.09 9.31
C LYS A 210 19.35 -13.07 8.59
N ALA A 211 20.53 -13.50 8.13
CA ALA A 211 21.45 -12.67 7.36
C ALA A 211 20.80 -12.15 6.07
N VAL A 212 20.04 -13.00 5.39
CA VAL A 212 19.27 -12.63 4.20
C VAL A 212 18.22 -11.57 4.52
N VAL A 213 17.41 -11.77 5.58
CA VAL A 213 16.41 -10.76 5.99
C VAL A 213 17.07 -9.40 6.31
N LEU A 214 18.19 -9.39 7.03
CA LEU A 214 18.92 -8.15 7.35
C LEU A 214 19.49 -7.47 6.09
N SER A 215 19.97 -8.25 5.12
CA SER A 215 20.48 -7.69 3.86
C SER A 215 19.41 -7.01 3.02
N MET A 216 18.12 -7.29 3.26
CA MET A 216 16.99 -6.70 2.53
C MET A 216 16.47 -5.39 3.14
N LEU A 217 17.10 -4.86 4.19
CA LEU A 217 16.73 -3.57 4.77
C LEU A 217 17.00 -2.42 3.79
N LEU A 218 16.06 -1.48 3.74
CA LEU A 218 16.05 -0.30 2.86
C LEU A 218 15.89 0.97 3.71
N ASP A 219 16.53 2.06 3.30
CA ASP A 219 16.57 3.34 4.03
C ASP A 219 16.60 4.58 3.14
N GLU A 220 16.81 4.43 1.83
CA GLU A 220 16.70 5.53 0.87
C GLU A 220 15.36 5.42 0.13
N VAL A 221 14.68 6.56 -0.07
CA VAL A 221 13.41 6.63 -0.80
C VAL A 221 13.45 7.74 -1.86
N ASP A 222 13.19 7.37 -3.10
CA ASP A 222 12.97 8.29 -4.22
C ASP A 222 11.47 8.33 -4.52
N ILE A 223 10.83 9.50 -4.57
CA ILE A 223 9.40 9.65 -4.91
C ILE A 223 9.23 10.68 -6.02
N SER A 224 8.42 10.33 -7.02
CA SER A 224 7.92 11.22 -8.06
C SER A 224 6.40 11.21 -8.03
N MET A 225 5.79 12.39 -8.11
CA MET A 225 4.34 12.54 -7.96
C MET A 225 3.80 13.56 -8.97
N GLU A 226 2.70 13.22 -9.62
CA GLU A 226 1.89 14.14 -10.43
C GLU A 226 0.68 14.57 -9.61
N VAL A 227 0.60 15.88 -9.28
CA VAL A 227 -0.46 16.47 -8.46
C VAL A 227 -1.27 17.46 -9.31
N PRO A 228 -2.62 17.46 -9.21
CA PRO A 228 -3.46 18.25 -10.10
C PRO A 228 -3.60 19.73 -9.69
N SER A 229 -3.21 20.12 -8.48
CA SER A 229 -3.37 21.50 -8.01
C SER A 229 -2.21 22.03 -7.15
N ASP A 230 -1.92 23.31 -7.31
CA ASP A 230 -0.90 24.03 -6.52
C ASP A 230 -1.24 24.05 -5.03
N ALA A 231 -2.52 24.04 -4.67
CA ALA A 231 -2.98 23.98 -3.28
C ALA A 231 -2.59 22.65 -2.61
N LEU A 232 -2.72 21.54 -3.34
CA LEU A 232 -2.27 20.23 -2.86
C LEU A 232 -0.75 20.18 -2.77
N ILE A 233 -0.03 20.74 -3.75
CA ILE A 233 1.43 20.86 -3.70
C ILE A 233 1.86 21.61 -2.43
N ALA A 234 1.17 22.70 -2.07
CA ALA A 234 1.47 23.46 -0.85
C ALA A 234 1.23 22.65 0.42
N LEU A 235 0.10 21.92 0.51
CA LEU A 235 -0.23 21.04 1.64
C LEU A 235 0.80 19.91 1.81
N TYR A 236 1.19 19.25 0.71
CA TYR A 236 2.22 18.21 0.75
C TYR A 236 3.58 18.75 1.15
N SER A 237 3.98 19.89 0.58
CA SER A 237 5.25 20.54 0.93
C SER A 237 5.31 20.83 2.42
N GLN A 238 4.23 21.37 2.99
CA GLN A 238 4.14 21.64 4.42
C GLN A 238 4.27 20.36 5.27
N GLY A 239 3.59 19.27 4.89
CA GLY A 239 3.70 17.99 5.58
C GLY A 239 5.10 17.38 5.52
N LEU A 240 5.79 17.49 4.37
CA LEU A 240 7.16 17.01 4.21
C LEU A 240 8.17 17.80 5.03
N PHE A 241 8.01 19.12 5.15
CA PHE A 241 8.84 19.93 6.05
C PHE A 241 8.69 19.47 7.51
N SER A 242 7.47 19.18 7.96
CA SER A 242 7.26 18.63 9.31
C SER A 242 7.88 17.25 9.51
N LEU A 243 7.99 16.43 8.45
CA LEU A 243 8.70 15.14 8.52
C LEU A 243 10.23 15.30 8.52
N SER A 244 10.76 16.34 7.87
CA SER A 244 12.20 16.64 7.89
C SER A 244 12.70 17.15 9.25
N GLU A 245 11.79 17.64 10.10
CA GLU A 245 12.09 18.00 11.50
C GLU A 245 12.22 16.78 12.42
N ILE A 246 11.92 15.56 11.93
CA ILE A 246 12.17 14.31 12.64
C ILE A 246 13.63 13.94 12.42
N ASP A 247 14.42 13.90 13.50
CA ASP A 247 15.84 13.56 13.46
C ASP A 247 16.11 12.29 12.63
N ASN A 248 17.02 12.41 11.65
CA ASN A 248 17.51 11.37 10.72
C ASN A 248 16.75 11.16 9.39
N LEU A 249 15.81 12.03 9.01
CA LEU A 249 15.24 12.04 7.65
C LEU A 249 15.82 13.18 6.81
N ASP A 250 16.67 12.85 5.82
CA ASP A 250 17.08 13.80 4.79
C ASP A 250 16.02 13.82 3.67
N VAL A 251 15.31 14.94 3.52
CA VAL A 251 14.21 15.10 2.57
C VAL A 251 14.59 16.14 1.53
N SER A 252 14.86 15.69 0.30
CA SER A 252 15.05 16.59 -0.85
C SER A 252 13.77 16.70 -1.68
N LEU A 253 13.22 17.91 -1.81
CA LEU A 253 12.04 18.17 -2.64
C LEU A 253 12.44 18.93 -3.92
N ASP A 254 12.20 18.36 -5.10
CA ASP A 254 12.33 19.07 -6.39
C ASP A 254 10.94 19.25 -7.01
N VAL A 255 10.39 20.46 -6.92
CA VAL A 255 9.10 20.80 -7.53
C VAL A 255 9.37 21.32 -8.94
N SER A 256 9.21 20.45 -9.94
CA SER A 256 9.30 20.83 -11.35
C SER A 256 7.92 20.76 -12.02
N ASN A 257 7.48 21.87 -12.63
CA ASN A 257 6.28 21.90 -13.45
C ASN A 257 6.51 21.00 -14.70
N PRO A 258 5.58 20.09 -15.09
CA PRO A 258 5.81 19.14 -16.19
C PRO A 258 6.31 19.76 -17.50
N LYS A 259 5.96 21.03 -17.78
CA LYS A 259 6.45 21.77 -18.96
C LYS A 259 7.95 22.10 -18.94
N ASN A 260 8.61 21.92 -17.79
CA ASN A 260 10.01 22.26 -17.55
C ASN A 260 10.85 21.09 -17.03
N ALA A 261 10.24 19.92 -16.77
CA ALA A 261 10.98 18.70 -16.41
C ALA A 261 11.86 18.28 -17.61
N GLY A 262 13.18 18.37 -17.45
CA GLY A 262 14.16 18.14 -18.52
C GLY A 262 14.86 19.40 -19.04
N LYS A 263 14.49 20.60 -18.57
CA LYS A 263 15.25 21.84 -18.82
C LYS A 263 16.05 22.24 -17.58
N LYS A 264 17.04 21.43 -17.19
CA LYS A 264 18.17 21.92 -16.39
C LYS A 264 19.36 22.15 -17.32
N LYS A 265 19.78 23.41 -17.43
CA LYS A 265 21.14 23.81 -17.79
C LYS A 265 21.92 23.96 -16.48
#